data_AF-A0A345CQZ7-F1
#
_entry.id   AF-A0A345CQZ7-F1
#
_cell.length_a   1.000
_cell.length_b   1.000
_cell.length_c   1.000
_cell.angle_alpha   90.00
_cell.angle_beta   90.00
_cell.angle_gamma   90.00
#
_symmetry.space_group_name_H-M   'P 1'
#
loop_
_entity.id
_entity.type
_entity.pdbx_description
1 polymer ?
#
loop_
_entity_poly.entity_id
_entity_poly.type
_entity_poly.pdbx_seq_one_letter_code
_entity_poly.pdbx_strand_id
1 'polypeptide(L)'
;MKANLIRIIHTGKSSLGWDDETYRDVLACQTGKRSARDCTSAELEKVVLHMRTQGFAPSSRGRRPRVAAGRKAMLSKVEAMLAEAGRPWGSLDGIVERMLGEKKPVEWLNDDQVRKLMQMLIVDAKRHGRL
;
A
#
# COMPACT_ATOMS: atom_id res chain seq x y z
N MET A 1 15.48 2.33 -4.10
CA MET A 1 14.51 2.40 -5.22
C MET A 1 14.36 1.05 -5.95
N LYS A 2 15.44 0.43 -6.43
CA LYS A 2 15.44 -0.89 -7.11
C LYS A 2 14.65 -2.01 -6.37
N ALA A 3 14.87 -2.21 -5.07
CA ALA A 3 14.17 -3.23 -4.30
C ALA A 3 12.64 -3.05 -4.25
N ASN A 4 12.15 -1.80 -4.30
CA ASN A 4 10.71 -1.53 -4.33
C ASN A 4 10.12 -1.91 -5.69
N LEU A 5 10.79 -1.58 -6.80
CA LEU A 5 10.36 -1.97 -8.14
C LEU A 5 10.29 -3.48 -8.31
N ILE A 6 11.30 -4.22 -7.82
CA ILE A 6 11.28 -5.69 -7.82
C ILE A 6 10.05 -6.20 -7.06
N ARG A 7 9.76 -5.65 -5.89
CA ARG A 7 8.56 -6.03 -5.11
C ARG A 7 7.26 -5.73 -5.87
N ILE A 8 7.16 -4.57 -6.51
CA ILE A 8 5.99 -4.19 -7.33
C ILE A 8 5.80 -5.18 -8.48
N ILE A 9 6.89 -5.58 -9.15
CA ILE A 9 6.87 -6.55 -10.25
C ILE A 9 6.41 -7.92 -9.73
N HIS A 10 6.90 -8.37 -8.57
CA HIS A 10 6.41 -9.63 -7.98
C HIS A 10 4.93 -9.54 -7.59
N THR A 11 4.47 -8.41 -7.04
CA THR A 11 3.04 -8.20 -6.78
C THR A 11 2.22 -8.21 -8.07
N GLY A 12 2.70 -7.53 -9.11
CA GLY A 12 1.99 -7.48 -10.39
C GLY A 12 1.95 -8.83 -11.08
N LYS A 13 2.99 -9.65 -10.98
CA LYS A 13 3.02 -11.02 -11.46
C LYS A 13 1.86 -11.82 -10.85
N SER A 14 1.74 -11.80 -9.52
CA SER A 14 0.61 -12.46 -8.83
C SER A 14 -0.74 -11.85 -9.20
N SER A 15 -0.83 -10.54 -9.38
CA SER A 15 -2.07 -9.85 -9.74
C SER A 15 -2.54 -10.15 -11.16
N LEU A 16 -1.62 -10.39 -12.09
CA LEU A 16 -1.89 -10.72 -13.48
C LEU A 16 -2.03 -12.24 -13.71
N GLY A 17 -1.82 -13.05 -12.68
CA GLY A 17 -1.90 -14.51 -12.76
C GLY A 17 -0.76 -15.15 -13.56
N TRP A 18 0.39 -14.48 -13.67
CA TRP A 18 1.55 -15.03 -14.39
C TRP A 18 2.25 -16.12 -13.58
N ASP A 19 2.52 -17.26 -14.22
CA ASP A 19 3.41 -18.28 -13.70
C ASP A 19 4.90 -17.83 -13.78
N ASP A 20 5.79 -18.68 -13.26
CA ASP A 20 7.23 -18.42 -13.23
C ASP A 20 7.88 -18.33 -14.61
N GLU A 21 7.41 -19.10 -15.58
CA GLU A 21 7.94 -19.15 -16.95
C GLU A 21 7.50 -17.91 -17.72
N THR A 22 6.20 -17.61 -17.73
CA THR A 22 5.62 -16.39 -18.30
C THR A 22 6.33 -15.15 -17.75
N TYR A 23 6.56 -15.09 -16.43
CA TYR A 23 7.28 -13.99 -15.80
C TYR A 23 8.73 -13.85 -16.30
N ARG A 24 9.47 -14.96 -16.44
CA ARG A 24 10.86 -14.94 -16.92
C ARG A 24 10.94 -14.53 -18.39
N ASP A 25 9.97 -14.92 -19.20
CA ASP A 25 9.93 -14.58 -20.61
C ASP A 25 9.53 -13.12 -20.84
N VAL A 26 8.58 -12.59 -20.05
CA VAL A 26 8.29 -11.14 -20.04
C VAL A 26 9.52 -10.33 -19.64
N LEU A 27 10.26 -10.76 -18.60
CA LEU A 27 11.51 -10.12 -18.23
C LEU A 27 12.53 -10.17 -19.37
N ALA A 28 12.73 -11.33 -19.99
CA ALA A 28 13.67 -11.50 -21.10
C ALA A 28 13.28 -10.63 -22.32
N CYS A 29 12.00 -10.54 -22.64
CA CYS A 29 11.50 -9.71 -23.74
C CYS A 29 11.73 -8.22 -23.48
N GLN A 30 11.49 -7.76 -22.24
CA GLN A 30 11.56 -6.34 -21.91
C GLN A 30 12.99 -5.85 -21.63
N THR A 31 13.85 -6.69 -21.09
CA THR A 31 15.18 -6.31 -20.56
C THR A 31 16.33 -7.18 -21.06
N GLY A 32 16.07 -8.28 -21.76
CA GLY A 32 17.07 -9.27 -22.15
C GLY A 32 17.53 -10.20 -21.02
N LYS A 33 17.01 -10.03 -19.80
CA LYS A 33 17.44 -10.78 -18.61
C LYS A 33 16.31 -11.63 -18.07
N ARG A 34 16.61 -12.83 -17.58
CA ARG A 34 15.59 -13.73 -16.98
C ARG A 34 15.37 -13.49 -15.47
N SER A 35 16.03 -12.51 -14.88
CA SER A 35 15.94 -12.23 -13.44
C SER A 35 15.90 -10.74 -13.15
N ALA A 36 14.90 -10.32 -12.36
CA ALA A 36 14.73 -8.94 -11.94
C ALA A 36 15.86 -8.42 -11.03
N ARG A 37 16.65 -9.32 -10.41
CA ARG A 37 17.81 -8.92 -9.61
C ARG A 37 18.94 -8.39 -10.48
N ASP A 38 19.05 -8.91 -11.71
CA ASP A 38 20.07 -8.53 -12.69
C ASP A 38 19.67 -7.28 -13.50
N CYS A 39 18.41 -6.87 -13.42
CA CYS A 39 17.91 -5.68 -14.07
C CYS A 39 18.37 -4.37 -13.39
N THR A 40 18.57 -3.32 -14.16
CA THR A 40 18.77 -1.95 -13.67
C THR A 40 17.44 -1.34 -13.23
N SER A 41 17.46 -0.21 -12.51
CA SER A 41 16.23 0.49 -12.12
C SER A 41 15.38 0.87 -13.33
N ALA A 42 16.00 1.41 -14.39
CA ALA A 42 15.30 1.82 -15.61
C ALA A 42 14.65 0.62 -16.34
N GLU A 43 15.35 -0.52 -16.41
CA GLU A 43 14.81 -1.76 -16.96
C GLU A 43 13.59 -2.25 -16.16
N LEU A 44 13.65 -2.19 -14.82
CA LEU A 44 12.53 -2.56 -13.97
C LEU A 44 11.34 -1.62 -14.13
N GLU A 45 11.57 -0.31 -14.31
CA GLU A 45 10.50 0.64 -14.60
C GLU A 45 9.81 0.34 -15.94
N LYS A 46 10.58 -0.03 -16.97
CA LYS A 46 10.03 -0.48 -18.26
C LYS A 46 9.15 -1.73 -18.09
N VAL A 47 9.55 -2.67 -17.25
CA VAL A 47 8.74 -3.87 -16.93
C VAL A 47 7.46 -3.47 -16.20
N VAL A 48 7.53 -2.61 -15.19
CA VAL A 48 6.33 -2.12 -14.47
C VAL A 48 5.37 -1.41 -15.43
N LEU A 49 5.89 -0.60 -16.36
CA LEU A 49 5.07 0.07 -17.37
C LEU A 49 4.36 -0.94 -18.27
N HIS A 50 5.07 -1.98 -18.72
CA HIS A 50 4.45 -3.07 -19.49
C HIS A 50 3.38 -3.81 -18.68
N MET A 51 3.62 -4.10 -17.41
CA MET A 51 2.59 -4.71 -16.56
C MET A 51 1.34 -3.83 -16.48
N ARG A 52 1.48 -2.50 -16.42
CA ARG A 52 0.35 -1.56 -16.44
C ARG A 52 -0.44 -1.66 -17.74
N THR A 53 0.21 -1.81 -18.90
CA THR A 53 -0.51 -2.02 -20.17
C THR A 53 -1.24 -3.35 -20.22
N GLN A 54 -0.78 -4.34 -19.46
CA GLN A 54 -1.46 -5.63 -19.25
C GLN A 54 -2.57 -5.58 -18.17
N GLY A 55 -2.92 -4.40 -17.66
CA GLY A 55 -3.99 -4.22 -16.68
C GLY A 55 -3.55 -4.21 -15.23
N PHE A 56 -2.24 -4.21 -14.94
CA PHE A 56 -1.76 -4.08 -13.56
C PHE A 56 -1.91 -2.65 -13.04
N ALA A 57 -2.81 -2.46 -12.08
CA ALA A 57 -2.89 -1.23 -11.29
C ALA A 57 -2.20 -1.46 -9.93
N PRO A 58 -0.96 -0.96 -9.72
CA PRO A 58 -0.32 -1.07 -8.41
C PRO A 58 -1.18 -0.38 -7.36
N SER A 59 -1.72 -1.19 -6.46
CA SER A 59 -2.56 -0.72 -5.38
C SER A 59 -1.75 0.17 -4.45
N SER A 60 -2.05 1.47 -4.43
CA SER A 60 -1.52 2.44 -3.46
C SER A 60 -2.20 2.32 -2.09
N ARG A 61 -2.81 1.16 -1.77
CA ARG A 61 -3.70 0.95 -0.61
C ARG A 61 -3.07 1.24 0.76
N GLY A 62 -1.84 1.71 0.81
CA GLY A 62 -1.08 1.95 2.02
C GLY A 62 -0.76 0.65 2.72
N ARG A 63 0.33 0.62 3.47
CA ARG A 63 0.69 -0.55 4.25
C ARG A 63 0.00 -0.45 5.60
N ARG A 64 -0.66 -1.53 6.05
CA ARG A 64 -1.13 -1.64 7.43
C ARG A 64 0.05 -1.44 8.40
N PRO A 65 -0.02 -0.49 9.34
CA PRO A 65 1.06 -0.21 10.30
C PRO A 65 1.35 -1.45 11.16
N ARG A 66 2.63 -1.66 11.50
CA ARG A 66 3.04 -2.70 12.47
C ARG A 66 3.12 -2.07 13.85
N VAL A 67 2.36 -2.59 14.80
CA VAL A 67 2.34 -2.11 16.20
C VAL A 67 2.46 -3.27 17.18
N ALA A 68 2.84 -2.95 18.41
CA ALA A 68 2.87 -3.89 19.53
C ALA A 68 1.50 -4.56 19.73
N ALA A 69 1.50 -5.77 20.32
CA ALA A 69 0.30 -6.61 20.45
C ALA A 69 -0.90 -5.89 21.07
N GLY A 70 -0.68 -5.07 22.11
CA GLY A 70 -1.74 -4.33 22.81
C GLY A 70 -2.52 -3.34 21.92
N ARG A 71 -1.93 -2.86 20.82
CA ARG A 71 -2.57 -1.89 19.90
C ARG A 71 -3.21 -2.54 18.67
N LYS A 72 -3.09 -3.86 18.50
CA LYS A 72 -3.64 -4.57 17.33
C LYS A 72 -5.15 -4.40 17.21
N ALA A 73 -5.88 -4.49 18.33
CA ALA A 73 -7.33 -4.33 18.35
C ALA A 73 -7.77 -2.94 17.89
N MET A 74 -7.09 -1.88 18.36
CA MET A 74 -7.37 -0.51 17.91
C MET A 74 -7.08 -0.33 16.42
N LEU A 75 -5.97 -0.86 15.91
CA LEU A 75 -5.69 -0.82 14.47
C LEU A 75 -6.67 -1.65 13.64
N SER A 76 -7.14 -2.80 14.13
CA SER A 76 -8.17 -3.58 13.44
C SER A 76 -9.47 -2.78 13.32
N LYS A 77 -9.83 -1.98 14.34
CA LYS A 77 -10.98 -1.09 14.26
C LYS A 77 -10.77 0.04 13.25
N VAL A 78 -9.60 0.67 13.24
CA VAL A 78 -9.24 1.66 12.21
C VAL A 78 -9.32 1.06 10.80
N GLU A 79 -8.85 -0.18 10.62
CA GLU A 79 -8.94 -0.89 9.33
C GLU A 79 -10.39 -1.08 8.87
N ALA A 80 -11.27 -1.52 9.77
CA ALA A 80 -12.68 -1.71 9.46
C ALA A 80 -13.35 -0.40 9.04
N MET A 81 -13.07 0.70 9.76
CA MET A 81 -13.59 2.03 9.42
C MET A 81 -13.08 2.54 8.08
N LEU A 82 -11.81 2.26 7.75
CA LEU A 82 -11.24 2.58 6.45
C LEU A 82 -11.90 1.77 5.33
N ALA A 83 -12.10 0.47 5.54
CA ALA A 83 -12.75 -0.41 4.58
C ALA A 83 -14.19 0.01 4.30
N GLU A 84 -14.96 0.34 5.35
CA GLU A 84 -16.33 0.86 5.23
C GLU A 84 -16.38 2.20 4.46
N ALA A 85 -15.36 3.04 4.66
CA ALA A 85 -15.21 4.29 3.93
C ALA A 85 -14.68 4.13 2.49
N GLY A 86 -14.29 2.92 2.07
CA GLY A 86 -13.59 2.69 0.81
C GLY A 86 -12.21 3.35 0.73
N ARG A 87 -11.57 3.63 1.86
CA ARG A 87 -10.33 4.39 1.96
C ARG A 87 -9.11 3.51 2.23
N PRO A 88 -7.96 3.77 1.58
CA PRO A 88 -6.73 3.05 1.86
C PRO A 88 -6.03 3.52 3.15
N TRP A 89 -5.15 2.70 3.73
CA TRP A 89 -4.33 3.09 4.89
C TRP A 89 -3.52 4.37 4.65
N GLY A 90 -3.09 4.59 3.39
CA GLY A 90 -2.33 5.78 3.02
C GLY A 90 -3.12 7.09 3.11
N SER A 91 -4.46 7.04 3.15
CA SER A 91 -5.25 8.26 3.34
C SER A 91 -5.20 8.80 4.78
N LEU A 92 -4.71 8.00 5.73
CA LEU A 92 -4.60 8.45 7.13
C LEU A 92 -3.52 9.52 7.32
N ASP A 93 -2.52 9.62 6.44
CA ASP A 93 -1.44 10.61 6.55
C ASP A 93 -2.00 12.03 6.74
N GLY A 94 -2.94 12.44 5.90
CA GLY A 94 -3.58 13.76 6.00
C GLY A 94 -4.49 13.91 7.22
N ILE A 95 -5.04 12.82 7.75
CA ILE A 95 -5.84 12.85 8.99
C ILE A 95 -4.92 13.03 10.19
N VAL A 96 -3.80 12.31 10.23
CA VAL A 96 -2.79 12.43 11.29
C VAL A 96 -2.15 13.82 11.28
N GLU A 97 -1.84 14.37 10.10
CA GLU A 97 -1.31 15.73 9.96
C GLU A 97 -2.30 16.78 10.48
N ARG A 98 -3.60 16.67 10.16
CA ARG A 98 -4.63 17.55 10.72
C ARG A 98 -4.81 17.37 12.24
N MET A 99 -4.56 16.17 12.76
CA MET A 99 -4.73 15.83 14.18
C MET A 99 -3.57 16.33 15.05
N LEU A 100 -2.33 16.27 14.54
CA LEU A 100 -1.10 16.52 15.29
C LEU A 100 -0.31 17.75 14.82
N GLY A 101 -0.65 18.32 13.66
CA GLY A 101 0.13 19.40 13.03
C GLY A 101 1.42 18.92 12.35
N GLU A 102 1.73 17.63 12.42
CA GLU A 102 2.89 17.02 11.78
C GLU A 102 2.52 15.71 11.08
N LYS A 103 3.23 15.40 9.98
CA LYS A 103 3.09 14.12 9.30
C LYS A 103 3.84 13.04 10.06
N LYS A 104 3.09 12.19 10.77
CA LYS A 104 3.65 11.08 11.56
C LYS A 104 3.08 9.72 11.11
N PRO A 105 3.92 8.68 10.94
CA PRO A 105 3.42 7.33 10.65
C PRO A 105 2.48 6.83 11.76
N VAL A 106 1.39 6.16 11.38
CA VAL A 106 0.41 5.60 12.34
C VAL A 106 1.06 4.61 13.33
N GLU A 107 2.12 3.92 12.92
CA GLU A 107 2.90 3.02 13.79
C GLU A 107 3.59 3.72 14.98
N TRP A 108 3.84 5.02 14.87
CA TRP A 108 4.50 5.82 15.91
C TRP A 108 3.50 6.55 16.81
N LEU A 109 2.19 6.37 16.56
CA LEU A 109 1.16 6.92 17.43
C LEU A 109 1.10 6.14 18.75
N ASN A 110 0.97 6.87 19.84
CA ASN A 110 0.64 6.30 21.14
C ASN A 110 -0.87 5.98 21.23
N ASP A 111 -1.27 5.32 22.31
CA ASP A 111 -2.64 4.82 22.46
C ASP A 111 -3.70 5.93 22.45
N ASP A 112 -3.40 7.08 23.04
CA ASP A 112 -4.29 8.25 23.04
C ASP A 112 -4.45 8.83 21.62
N GLN A 113 -3.35 8.96 20.89
CA GLN A 113 -3.36 9.43 19.51
C GLN A 113 -4.15 8.49 18.58
N VAL A 114 -4.06 7.17 18.78
CA VAL A 114 -4.87 6.21 18.02
C VAL A 114 -6.35 6.31 18.38
N ARG A 115 -6.70 6.54 19.66
CA ARG A 115 -8.09 6.77 20.09
C ARG A 115 -8.67 8.03 19.47
N LYS A 116 -7.91 9.13 19.46
CA LYS A 116 -8.29 10.39 18.82
C LYS A 116 -8.45 10.22 17.30
N LEU A 117 -7.57 9.46 16.65
CA LEU A 117 -7.69 9.13 15.23
C LEU A 117 -8.99 8.38 14.93
N MET A 118 -9.35 7.37 15.75
CA MET A 118 -10.64 6.67 15.63
C MET A 118 -11.83 7.64 15.79
N GLN A 119 -11.80 8.55 16.78
CA GLN A 119 -12.87 9.54 16.96
C GLN A 119 -13.03 10.45 15.74
N MET A 120 -11.93 10.92 15.15
CA MET A 120 -11.98 11.73 13.93
C MET A 120 -12.58 10.97 12.75
N LEU A 121 -12.25 9.68 12.59
CA LEU A 121 -12.85 8.83 11.57
C LEU A 121 -14.36 8.59 11.80
N ILE A 122 -14.81 8.49 13.06
CA ILE A 122 -16.25 8.39 13.39
C ILE A 122 -16.97 9.67 12.99
N VAL A 123 -16.40 10.84 13.33
CA VAL A 123 -16.98 12.14 12.96
C VAL A 123 -17.03 12.30 11.43
N ASP A 124 -15.98 11.88 10.72
CA ASP A 124 -15.95 11.86 9.26
C ASP A 124 -17.05 10.96 8.67
N ALA A 125 -17.22 9.74 9.21
CA ALA A 125 -18.25 8.82 8.77
C ALA A 125 -19.67 9.40 8.97
N LYS A 126 -19.94 10.03 10.13
CA LYS A 126 -21.22 10.74 10.38
C LYS A 126 -21.47 11.87 9.37
N ARG A 127 -20.45 12.68 9.08
CA ARG A 127 -20.56 13.80 8.11
C ARG A 127 -20.89 13.33 6.69
N HIS A 128 -20.54 12.09 6.36
CA HIS A 128 -20.79 11.50 5.04
C HIS A 128 -21.96 10.50 5.04
N GLY A 129 -22.78 10.46 6.10
CA GLY A 129 -23.98 9.61 6.17
C GLY A 129 -23.69 8.11 6.21
N ARG A 130 -22.51 7.70 6.69
CA ARG A 130 -22.11 6.29 6.81
C ARG A 130 -22.44 5.68 8.19
N LEU A 131 -22.97 6.48 9.12
CA LEU A 131 -23.32 6.11 10.49
C LEU A 131 -24.70 6.64 10.87
#